data_AF-A0A3D9C3P9-F1
#
_entry.id   AF-A0A3D9C3P9-F1
#
_cell.length_a   1.000
_cell.length_b   1.000
_cell.length_c   1.000
_cell.angle_alpha   90.00
_cell.angle_beta   90.00
_cell.angle_gamma   90.00
#
_symmetry.space_group_name_H-M   'P 1'
#
loop_
_entity.id
_entity.type
_entity.pdbx_description
1 polymer ?
#
loop_
_entity_poly.entity_id
_entity_poly.type
_entity_poly.pdbx_seq_one_letter_code
_entity_poly.pdbx_strand_id
1 'polypeptide(L)'
;MEESKNGNMITDIIRRNHYVEQFFKYNDIHVNLLGDINNPLIVTEYNIVLSCFVSNFNLIFKDNSFEGKEIFTIKLKKEALNIQDRLDMWIKSATHRKIYLFTSEDGLYYCKYIKVYNHIFPLLSPAKELAYYVFQRQKAIEVVQKLKKSNIDLSIVY
;
A
#
# COMPACT_ATOMS: atom_id res chain seq x y z
N MET A 1 -6.68 17.51 -28.16
CA MET A 1 -5.28 17.69 -27.71
C MET A 1 -5.10 17.49 -26.20
N GLU A 2 -6.14 17.06 -25.45
CA GLU A 2 -6.06 16.73 -24.02
C GLU A 2 -5.86 15.22 -23.77
N GLU A 3 -6.40 14.34 -24.64
CA GLU A 3 -6.28 12.88 -24.49
C GLU A 3 -4.83 12.38 -24.53
N SER A 4 -3.95 13.01 -25.33
CA SER A 4 -2.54 12.63 -25.44
C SER A 4 -1.70 13.00 -24.21
N LYS A 5 -2.08 14.06 -23.47
CA LYS A 5 -1.39 14.42 -22.21
C LYS A 5 -1.77 13.47 -21.07
N ASN A 6 -3.04 13.08 -20.98
CA ASN A 6 -3.51 12.14 -19.96
C ASN A 6 -2.94 10.72 -20.16
N GLY A 7 -2.83 10.26 -21.41
CA GLY A 7 -2.21 8.97 -21.72
C GLY A 7 -0.77 8.87 -21.23
N ASN A 8 0.04 9.90 -21.49
CA ASN A 8 1.44 9.97 -21.05
C ASN A 8 1.57 9.97 -19.51
N MET A 9 0.69 10.70 -18.82
CA MET A 9 0.71 10.80 -17.35
C MET A 9 0.39 9.46 -16.68
N ILE A 10 -0.60 8.72 -17.19
CA ILE A 10 -0.95 7.39 -16.67
C ILE A 10 0.21 6.40 -16.89
N THR A 11 0.83 6.40 -18.08
CA THR A 11 2.00 5.55 -18.34
C THR A 11 3.18 5.89 -17.43
N ASP A 12 3.39 7.17 -17.11
CA ASP A 12 4.46 7.59 -16.21
C ASP A 12 4.22 7.14 -14.78
N ILE A 13 2.98 7.21 -14.28
CA ILE A 13 2.59 6.71 -12.96
C ILE A 13 2.80 5.19 -12.86
N ILE A 14 2.33 4.44 -13.85
CA ILE A 14 2.50 2.98 -13.90
C ILE A 14 4.00 2.63 -13.93
N ARG A 15 4.78 3.30 -14.79
CA ARG A 15 6.23 3.08 -14.89
C ARG A 15 6.95 3.40 -13.58
N ARG A 16 6.59 4.50 -12.93
CA ARG A 16 7.14 4.90 -11.63
C ARG A 16 6.85 3.84 -10.57
N ASN A 17 5.60 3.40 -10.46
CA ASN A 17 5.19 2.40 -9.47
C ASN A 17 5.91 1.07 -9.71
N HIS A 18 6.06 0.67 -10.98
CA HIS A 18 6.88 -0.48 -11.34
C HIS A 18 8.33 -0.32 -10.87
N TYR A 19 8.95 0.86 -11.05
CA TYR A 19 10.31 1.11 -10.55
C TYR A 19 10.42 1.11 -9.02
N VAL A 20 9.37 1.52 -8.29
CA VAL A 20 9.33 1.38 -6.82
C VAL A 20 9.42 -0.09 -6.44
N GLU A 21 8.58 -0.94 -7.01
CA GLU A 21 8.58 -2.38 -6.74
C GLU A 21 9.91 -3.03 -7.10
N GLN A 22 10.47 -2.71 -8.27
CA GLN A 22 11.78 -3.22 -8.69
C GLN A 22 12.89 -2.75 -7.75
N PHE A 23 12.85 -1.49 -7.30
CA PHE A 23 13.83 -0.96 -6.36
C PHE A 23 13.84 -1.74 -5.04
N PHE A 24 12.67 -1.97 -4.43
CA PHE A 24 12.59 -2.73 -3.17
C PHE A 24 12.95 -4.20 -3.38
N LYS A 25 12.46 -4.83 -4.46
CA LYS A 25 12.79 -6.21 -4.80
C LYS A 25 14.29 -6.42 -5.01
N TYR A 26 14.97 -5.47 -5.69
CA TYR A 26 16.41 -5.53 -5.91
C TYR A 26 17.22 -5.39 -4.62
N ASN A 27 16.64 -4.79 -3.58
CA ASN A 27 17.21 -4.67 -2.25
C ASN A 27 16.65 -5.71 -1.26
N ASP A 28 16.09 -6.82 -1.77
CA ASP A 28 15.58 -7.95 -0.99
C ASP A 28 14.45 -7.60 0.01
N ILE A 29 13.63 -6.61 -0.35
CA ILE A 29 12.47 -6.20 0.44
C ILE A 29 11.20 -6.40 -0.40
N HIS A 30 10.32 -7.29 0.05
CA HIS A 30 9.04 -7.52 -0.61
C HIS A 30 8.00 -6.49 -0.18
N VAL A 31 7.46 -5.75 -1.16
CA VAL A 31 6.44 -4.72 -0.93
C VAL A 31 5.29 -4.87 -1.92
N ASN A 32 4.09 -4.48 -1.48
CA ASN A 32 2.92 -4.25 -2.30
C ASN A 32 2.58 -2.75 -2.27
N LEU A 33 2.09 -2.23 -3.40
CA LEU A 33 1.59 -0.86 -3.50
C LEU A 33 0.08 -0.84 -3.27
N LEU A 34 -0.37 -0.19 -2.20
CA LEU A 34 -1.79 -0.11 -1.82
C LEU A 34 -2.32 1.32 -1.93
N GLY A 35 -3.62 1.45 -2.23
CA GLY A 35 -4.33 2.73 -2.20
C GLY A 35 -4.29 3.49 -3.53
N ASP A 36 -4.08 4.81 -3.46
CA ASP A 36 -4.07 5.66 -4.66
C ASP A 36 -2.81 5.42 -5.48
N ILE A 37 -2.98 5.07 -6.76
CA ILE A 37 -1.87 4.82 -7.68
C ILE A 37 -0.94 6.04 -7.81
N ASN A 38 -1.42 7.28 -7.60
CA ASN A 38 -0.64 8.51 -7.66
C ASN A 38 0.26 8.69 -6.43
N ASN A 39 -0.19 8.22 -5.27
CA ASN A 39 0.54 8.29 -4.01
C ASN A 39 0.35 6.97 -3.23
N PRO A 40 0.93 5.87 -3.72
CA PRO A 40 0.69 4.56 -3.15
C PRO A 40 1.36 4.44 -1.78
N LEU A 41 0.71 3.69 -0.90
CA LEU A 41 1.36 3.18 0.30
C LEU A 41 2.29 2.05 -0.11
N ILE A 42 3.52 2.09 0.38
CA ILE A 42 4.50 1.02 0.19
C ILE A 42 4.41 0.11 1.42
N VAL A 43 3.84 -1.08 1.24
CA VAL A 43 3.46 -1.96 2.34
C VAL A 43 4.25 -3.26 2.26
N THR A 44 4.88 -3.65 3.36
CA THR A 44 5.56 -4.95 3.45
C THR A 44 4.56 -6.11 3.53
N GLU A 45 5.08 -7.32 3.35
CA GLU A 45 4.34 -8.56 3.59
C GLU A 45 3.74 -8.63 5.01
N TYR A 46 4.43 -8.08 6.01
CA TYR A 46 4.01 -8.00 7.42
C TYR A 46 3.00 -6.87 7.75
N ASN A 47 2.33 -6.31 6.74
CA ASN A 47 1.31 -5.26 6.92
C ASN A 47 1.85 -3.98 7.59
N ILE A 48 3.12 -3.68 7.33
CA ILE A 48 3.77 -2.44 7.76
C ILE A 48 3.93 -1.53 6.54
N VAL A 49 3.32 -0.35 6.62
CA VAL A 49 3.53 0.77 5.70
C VAL A 49 4.85 1.44 6.03
N LEU A 50 5.76 1.37 5.08
CA LEU A 50 7.07 1.98 5.18
C LEU A 50 6.97 3.52 5.20
N SER A 51 7.90 4.17 5.90
CA SER A 51 7.88 5.62 6.14
C SER A 51 8.49 6.36 4.95
N CYS A 52 8.00 6.06 3.75
CA CYS A 52 8.50 6.59 2.51
C CYS A 52 7.33 6.85 1.55
N PHE A 53 7.54 7.75 0.61
CA PHE A 53 6.55 8.08 -0.40
C PHE A 53 7.24 8.45 -1.70
N VAL A 54 6.48 8.39 -2.79
CA VAL A 54 6.99 8.73 -4.11
C VAL A 54 6.42 10.06 -4.57
N SER A 55 7.30 10.93 -5.08
CA SER A 55 6.94 12.18 -5.72
C SER A 55 7.67 12.27 -7.06
N ASN A 56 6.92 12.28 -8.17
CA ASN A 56 7.47 12.06 -9.52
C ASN A 56 8.32 10.78 -9.55
N PHE A 57 9.58 10.83 -9.98
CA PHE A 57 10.50 9.67 -9.95
C PHE A 57 11.44 9.70 -8.73
N ASN A 58 11.08 10.41 -7.66
CA ASN A 58 11.86 10.45 -6.43
C ASN A 58 11.16 9.63 -5.35
N LEU A 59 11.85 8.62 -4.81
CA LEU A 59 11.44 7.87 -3.63
C LEU A 59 12.10 8.51 -2.40
N ILE A 60 11.27 9.09 -1.55
CA ILE A 60 11.68 9.93 -0.42
C ILE A 60 11.47 9.13 0.86
N PHE A 61 12.53 8.99 1.65
CA PHE A 61 12.56 8.21 2.89
C PHE A 61 12.55 9.14 4.10
N LYS A 62 11.68 8.85 5.06
CA LYS A 62 11.50 9.66 6.28
C LYS A 62 11.79 8.85 7.54
N ASP A 63 12.17 9.52 8.62
CA ASP A 63 12.29 8.91 9.96
C ASP A 63 10.94 8.61 10.62
N ASN A 64 9.86 9.31 10.24
CA ASN A 64 8.53 9.11 10.78
C ASN A 64 7.45 9.30 9.70
N SER A 65 6.47 8.42 9.71
CA SER A 65 5.43 8.38 8.69
C SER A 65 4.46 9.57 8.75
N PHE A 66 4.31 10.26 9.88
CA PHE A 66 3.42 11.44 10.04
C PHE A 66 4.16 12.73 9.68
N GLU A 67 4.95 13.25 10.60
CA GLU A 67 5.66 14.53 10.49
C GLU A 67 7.18 14.32 10.45
N GLY A 68 7.63 13.18 9.93
CA GLY A 68 9.05 12.90 9.86
C GLY A 68 9.83 13.88 9.00
N LYS A 69 11.13 13.96 9.24
CA LYS A 69 12.09 14.63 8.37
C LYS A 69 12.52 13.69 7.26
N GLU A 70 12.84 14.25 6.11
CA GLU A 70 13.51 13.51 5.04
C GLU A 70 14.91 13.09 5.51
N ILE A 71 15.20 11.80 5.40
CA ILE A 71 16.51 11.22 5.72
C ILE A 71 17.34 11.08 4.46
N PHE A 72 16.70 10.61 3.39
CA PHE A 72 17.32 10.53 2.07
C PHE A 72 16.29 10.35 0.96
N THR A 73 16.74 10.63 -0.27
CA THR A 73 15.95 10.48 -1.48
C THR A 73 16.73 9.68 -2.52
N ILE A 74 16.04 8.75 -3.18
CA ILE A 74 16.56 7.99 -4.33
C ILE A 74 15.76 8.35 -5.57
N LYS A 75 16.45 8.66 -6.67
CA LYS A 75 15.83 8.81 -7.97
C LYS A 75 15.60 7.43 -8.59
N LEU A 76 14.33 7.07 -8.78
CA LEU A 76 13.88 5.84 -9.43
C LEU A 76 14.30 5.82 -10.90
N LYS A 77 14.88 4.70 -11.31
CA LYS A 77 15.37 4.43 -12.67
C LYS A 77 15.14 2.95 -13.00
N LYS A 78 15.33 2.60 -14.27
CA LYS A 78 15.23 1.21 -14.75
C LYS A 78 16.21 0.28 -14.03
N GLU A 79 17.43 0.75 -13.82
CA GLU A 79 18.45 0.04 -13.04
C GLU A 79 18.38 0.53 -11.60
N ALA A 80 18.00 -0.38 -10.70
CA ALA A 80 17.88 -0.10 -9.28
C ALA A 80 19.26 0.02 -8.64
N LEU A 81 19.38 0.95 -7.69
CA LEU A 81 20.58 1.11 -6.89
C LEU A 81 20.54 0.10 -5.72
N ASN A 82 21.64 -0.63 -5.51
CA ASN A 82 21.79 -1.48 -4.32
C ASN A 82 22.24 -0.59 -3.15
N ILE A 83 21.37 -0.46 -2.15
CA ILE A 83 21.61 0.21 -0.88
C ILE A 83 21.01 -0.59 0.28
N GLN A 84 21.08 -1.92 0.21
CA GLN A 84 20.44 -2.84 1.15
C GLN A 84 20.79 -2.51 2.62
N ASP A 85 22.07 -2.36 2.95
CA ASP A 85 22.52 -2.02 4.32
C ASP A 85 21.88 -0.73 4.84
N ARG A 86 21.77 0.29 3.97
CA ARG A 86 21.16 1.57 4.32
C ARG A 86 19.66 1.44 4.54
N LEU A 87 18.98 0.63 3.72
CA LEU A 87 17.55 0.35 3.87
C LEU A 87 17.27 -0.43 5.14
N ASP A 88 18.08 -1.44 5.47
CA ASP A 88 17.95 -2.22 6.69
C ASP A 88 18.12 -1.37 7.94
N MET A 89 19.13 -0.49 7.95
CA MET A 89 19.31 0.49 9.02
C MET A 89 18.11 1.42 9.13
N TRP A 90 17.63 1.94 7.98
CA TRP A 90 16.48 2.82 7.96
C TRP A 90 15.21 2.12 8.47
N ILE A 91 14.92 0.90 8.02
CA ILE A 91 13.75 0.12 8.45
C ILE A 91 13.75 -0.12 9.97
N LYS A 92 14.93 -0.36 10.55
CA LYS A 92 15.06 -0.57 12.01
C LYS A 92 14.90 0.71 12.81
N SER A 93 15.36 1.84 12.27
CA SER A 93 15.41 3.14 12.96
C SER A 93 14.16 3.99 12.80
N ALA A 94 13.47 3.89 11.66
CA ALA A 94 12.34 4.74 11.31
C ALA A 94 11.04 4.24 11.93
N THR A 95 10.14 5.17 12.22
CA THR A 95 8.80 4.88 12.72
C THR A 95 7.84 4.64 11.55
N HIS A 96 7.56 3.37 11.32
CA HIS A 96 6.63 2.87 10.32
C HIS A 96 5.20 2.73 10.87
N ARG A 97 4.21 2.61 9.99
CA ARG A 97 2.81 2.45 10.41
C ARG A 97 2.31 1.05 10.14
N LYS A 98 1.61 0.46 11.10
CA LYS A 98 0.86 -0.76 10.86
C LYS A 98 -0.44 -0.47 10.12
N ILE A 99 -0.84 -1.36 9.23
CA ILE A 99 -2.19 -1.40 8.68
C ILE A 99 -2.86 -2.71 9.06
N TYR A 100 -4.19 -2.68 9.01
CA TYR A 100 -5.04 -3.83 9.23
C TYR A 100 -5.82 -4.08 7.95
N LEU A 101 -5.66 -5.28 7.42
CA LEU A 101 -6.39 -5.77 6.26
C LEU A 101 -7.48 -6.74 6.72
N PHE A 102 -8.31 -7.17 5.79
CA PHE A 102 -9.42 -8.06 6.08
C PHE A 102 -9.50 -9.18 5.05
N THR A 103 -9.72 -10.41 5.49
CA THR A 103 -9.88 -11.56 4.60
C THR A 103 -11.16 -12.34 4.90
N SER A 104 -11.73 -12.97 3.88
CA SER A 104 -12.75 -14.00 4.05
C SER A 104 -12.16 -15.29 4.62
N GLU A 105 -13.02 -16.27 4.93
CA GLU A 105 -12.61 -17.62 5.33
C GLU A 105 -11.77 -18.32 4.26
N ASP A 106 -12.07 -18.06 2.98
CA ASP A 106 -11.31 -18.59 1.82
C ASP A 106 -9.95 -17.87 1.60
N GLY A 107 -9.59 -16.93 2.47
CA GLY A 107 -8.33 -16.19 2.37
C GLY A 107 -8.31 -15.07 1.32
N LEU A 108 -9.47 -14.69 0.77
CA LEU A 108 -9.55 -13.57 -0.18
C LEU A 108 -9.60 -12.23 0.56
N TYR A 109 -8.83 -11.24 0.08
CA TYR A 109 -8.83 -9.89 0.63
C TYR A 109 -10.13 -9.17 0.34
N TYR A 110 -10.70 -8.55 1.36
CA TYR A 110 -11.85 -7.67 1.21
C TYR A 110 -11.42 -6.31 0.66
N CYS A 111 -12.01 -5.92 -0.47
CA CYS A 111 -11.68 -4.68 -1.18
C CYS A 111 -12.64 -3.54 -0.81
N LYS A 112 -13.94 -3.77 -0.96
CA LYS A 112 -15.07 -2.87 -0.64
C LYS A 112 -16.36 -3.69 -0.63
N TYR A 113 -17.51 -3.03 -0.58
CA TYR A 113 -18.79 -3.62 -0.92
C TYR A 113 -19.49 -2.81 -2.01
N ILE A 114 -20.38 -3.47 -2.74
CA ILE A 114 -21.41 -2.82 -3.54
C ILE A 114 -22.73 -2.88 -2.79
N LYS A 115 -23.56 -1.85 -2.95
CA LYS A 115 -24.91 -1.83 -2.41
C LYS A 115 -25.90 -1.93 -3.56
N VAL A 116 -26.73 -2.96 -3.55
CA VAL A 116 -27.79 -3.17 -4.55
C VAL A 116 -29.10 -3.24 -3.79
N TYR A 117 -29.97 -2.26 -4.01
CA TYR A 117 -31.16 -2.00 -3.17
C TYR A 117 -30.79 -1.92 -1.68
N ASN A 118 -31.33 -2.83 -0.87
CA ASN A 118 -31.08 -2.92 0.58
C ASN A 118 -30.03 -3.98 0.94
N HIS A 119 -29.38 -4.60 -0.05
CA HIS A 119 -28.37 -5.64 0.18
C HIS A 119 -26.96 -5.10 -0.05
N ILE A 120 -26.03 -5.63 0.73
CA ILE A 120 -24.60 -5.34 0.64
C ILE A 120 -23.91 -6.61 0.17
N PHE A 121 -23.11 -6.50 -0.90
CA PHE A 121 -22.32 -7.61 -1.42
C PHE A 121 -20.84 -7.27 -1.28
N PRO A 122 -20.03 -8.11 -0.59
CA PRO A 122 -18.61 -7.88 -0.45
C PRO A 122 -17.92 -8.09 -1.80
N LEU A 123 -16.97 -7.23 -2.11
CA LEU A 123 -16.00 -7.42 -3.18
C LEU A 123 -14.75 -8.02 -2.55
N LEU A 124 -14.39 -9.22 -2.99
CA LEU A 124 -13.22 -9.96 -2.54
C LEU A 124 -12.23 -10.15 -3.69
N SER A 125 -10.94 -10.19 -3.40
CA SER A 125 -9.89 -10.41 -4.38
C SER A 125 -8.74 -11.22 -3.80
N PRO A 126 -8.07 -12.08 -4.58
CA PRO A 126 -6.80 -12.68 -4.15
C PRO A 126 -5.65 -11.65 -4.10
N ALA A 127 -5.80 -10.48 -4.74
CA ALA A 127 -4.75 -9.48 -4.85
C ALA A 127 -4.71 -8.54 -3.63
N LYS A 128 -3.58 -8.53 -2.92
CA LYS A 128 -3.35 -7.68 -1.74
C LYS A 128 -3.36 -6.19 -2.10
N GLU A 129 -2.94 -5.82 -3.31
CA GLU A 129 -2.91 -4.41 -3.75
C GLU A 129 -4.30 -3.75 -3.78
N LEU A 130 -5.36 -4.56 -3.93
CA LEU A 130 -6.75 -4.10 -3.97
C LEU A 130 -7.44 -4.08 -2.60
N ALA A 131 -6.76 -4.56 -1.56
CA ALA A 131 -7.34 -4.74 -0.25
C ALA A 131 -7.77 -3.41 0.40
N TYR A 132 -8.92 -3.44 1.06
CA TYR A 132 -9.31 -2.41 2.00
C TYR A 132 -8.39 -2.45 3.22
N TYR A 133 -7.99 -1.27 3.68
CA TYR A 133 -7.11 -1.15 4.84
C TYR A 133 -7.57 -0.04 5.79
N VAL A 134 -7.21 -0.20 7.06
CA VAL A 134 -7.32 0.85 8.07
C VAL A 134 -6.04 0.91 8.90
N PHE A 135 -5.71 2.09 9.43
CA PHE A 135 -4.50 2.29 10.24
C PHE A 135 -4.71 2.03 11.73
N GLN A 136 -5.95 2.01 12.19
CA GLN A 136 -6.29 1.90 13.61
C GLN A 136 -6.97 0.57 13.89
N ARG A 137 -6.49 -0.13 14.92
CA ARG A 137 -7.05 -1.42 15.36
C ARG A 137 -8.53 -1.31 15.72
N GLN A 138 -8.90 -0.24 16.43
CA GLN A 138 -10.29 -0.02 16.84
C GLN A 138 -11.21 0.10 15.63
N LYS A 139 -10.78 0.84 14.61
CA LYS A 139 -11.50 0.96 13.33
C LYS A 139 -11.59 -0.38 12.59
N ALA A 140 -10.57 -1.23 12.69
CA ALA A 140 -10.62 -2.56 12.10
C ALA A 140 -11.70 -3.43 12.76
N ILE A 141 -11.79 -3.38 14.09
CA ILE A 141 -12.84 -4.08 14.85
C ILE A 141 -14.24 -3.56 14.46
N GLU A 142 -14.41 -2.24 14.35
CA GLU A 142 -15.67 -1.62 13.94
C GLU A 142 -16.11 -2.06 12.54
N VAL A 143 -15.17 -2.14 11.58
CA VAL A 143 -15.44 -2.59 10.21
C VAL A 143 -15.96 -4.02 10.21
N VAL A 144 -15.29 -4.94 10.90
CA VAL A 144 -15.71 -6.34 10.99
C VAL A 144 -17.09 -6.45 11.65
N GLN A 145 -17.31 -5.76 12.78
CA GLN A 145 -18.60 -5.79 13.46
C GLN A 145 -19.74 -5.23 12.60
N LYS A 146 -19.48 -4.17 11.84
CA LYS A 146 -20.47 -3.57 10.93
C LYS A 146 -20.83 -4.52 9.79
N LEU A 147 -19.83 -5.15 9.17
CA LEU A 147 -20.04 -6.05 8.04
C LEU A 147 -20.68 -7.38 8.47
N LYS A 148 -20.36 -7.87 9.67
CA LYS A 148 -21.02 -9.03 10.27
C LYS A 148 -22.52 -8.84 10.44
N LYS A 149 -22.98 -7.63 10.80
CA LYS A 149 -24.43 -7.29 10.85
C LYS A 149 -25.12 -7.39 9.48
N SER A 150 -24.34 -7.41 8.41
CA SER A 150 -24.81 -7.57 7.02
C SER A 150 -24.54 -8.98 6.48
N ASN A 151 -24.28 -9.97 7.36
CA ASN A 151 -23.92 -11.35 7.02
C ASN A 151 -22.64 -11.47 6.17
N ILE A 152 -21.67 -10.58 6.41
CA ILE A 152 -20.35 -10.63 5.78
C ILE A 152 -19.32 -10.88 6.90
N ASP A 153 -18.84 -12.11 6.99
CA ASP A 153 -17.83 -12.52 7.97
C ASP A 153 -16.42 -12.28 7.41
N LEU A 154 -15.61 -11.53 8.15
CA LEU A 154 -14.24 -11.18 7.80
C LEU A 154 -13.34 -11.34 9.02
N SER A 155 -12.10 -11.75 8.77
CA SER A 155 -11.03 -11.80 9.76
C SER A 155 -10.06 -10.64 9.55
N ILE A 156 -9.52 -10.10 10.66
CA ILE A 156 -8.48 -9.07 10.60
C ILE A 156 -7.13 -9.75 10.37
N VAL A 157 -6.41 -9.32 9.34
CA VAL A 157 -5.02 -9.71 9.10
C VAL A 157 -4.10 -8.72 9.82
N TYR A 158 -3.22 -9.27 10.66
CA TYR A 158 -2.26 -8.52 11.48
C TYR A 158 -0.89 -8.41 10.83
#